data_AF-A0A9E5V4V3-F1
#
_entry.id   AF-A0A9E5V4V3-F1
#
_cell.length_a   1.000
_cell.length_b   1.000
_cell.length_c   1.000
_cell.angle_alpha   90.00
_cell.angle_beta   90.00
_cell.angle_gamma   90.00
#
_symmetry.space_group_name_H-M   'P 1'
#
loop_
_entity.id
_entity.type
_entity.pdbx_description
1 polymer ?
#
loop_
_entity_poly.entity_id
_entity_poly.type
_entity_poly.pdbx_seq_one_letter_code
_entity_poly.pdbx_strand_id
1 'polypeptide(L)'
;MLRKLQNELQTEMAATQTQPAEVEQQEENAIAGVIGTVQVILPLTGVVDIAAFSAKLQRKVDKIEGEINSLSARLKNPGFVNNAAPEVIQSVRDNVAEAEKQAEILRDRIRKLA
;
A
#
# COMPACT_ATOMS: atom_id res chain seq x y z
N MET A 1 -50.91 -1.68 -42.94
CA MET A 1 -49.92 -0.62 -43.24
C MET A 1 -49.00 -0.45 -42.04
N LEU A 2 -47.81 -1.07 -42.13
CA LEU A 2 -46.56 -0.58 -41.53
C LEU A 2 -46.28 -0.76 -40.03
N ARG A 3 -46.76 -1.82 -39.35
CA ARG A 3 -46.20 -2.17 -38.02
C ARG A 3 -45.78 -3.61 -37.79
N LYS A 4 -46.29 -4.57 -38.57
CA LYS A 4 -45.85 -5.98 -38.47
C LYS A 4 -44.74 -6.37 -39.46
N LEU A 5 -44.42 -5.49 -40.42
CA LEU A 5 -43.39 -5.73 -41.44
C LEU A 5 -42.06 -5.00 -41.17
N GLN A 6 -41.87 -4.46 -39.97
CA GLN A 6 -40.58 -3.84 -39.55
C GLN A 6 -39.79 -4.71 -38.57
N ASN A 7 -40.39 -5.79 -38.05
CA ASN A 7 -39.73 -6.65 -37.05
C ASN A 7 -39.17 -7.98 -37.60
N GLU A 8 -39.20 -8.18 -38.93
CA GLU A 8 -38.78 -9.46 -39.54
C GLU A 8 -37.64 -9.33 -40.57
N LEU A 9 -36.99 -8.17 -40.71
CA LEU A 9 -35.98 -7.98 -41.78
C LEU A 9 -34.58 -7.57 -41.34
N GLN A 10 -34.23 -7.60 -40.06
CA GLN A 10 -32.82 -7.47 -39.64
C GLN A 10 -32.45 -8.42 -38.49
N THR A 11 -32.60 -9.70 -38.78
CA THR A 11 -31.57 -10.65 -38.35
C THR A 11 -30.36 -10.36 -39.23
N GLU A 12 -29.33 -9.70 -38.71
CA GLU A 12 -27.91 -10.00 -38.98
C GLU A 12 -26.97 -8.92 -38.41
N MET A 13 -26.04 -9.40 -37.58
CA MET A 13 -24.74 -8.80 -37.26
C MET A 13 -24.66 -7.63 -36.26
N ALA A 14 -23.63 -7.74 -35.42
CA ALA A 14 -23.03 -6.75 -34.54
C ALA A 14 -23.60 -6.63 -33.11
N ALA A 15 -22.88 -7.35 -32.24
CA ALA A 15 -22.16 -6.78 -31.11
C ALA A 15 -22.98 -6.32 -29.88
N THR A 16 -22.65 -7.03 -28.79
CA THR A 16 -22.49 -6.47 -27.45
C THR A 16 -23.74 -5.91 -26.82
N GLN A 17 -24.35 -6.73 -25.95
CA GLN A 17 -25.04 -6.25 -24.76
C GLN A 17 -25.17 -7.41 -23.76
N THR A 18 -24.34 -7.41 -22.74
CA THR A 18 -24.71 -8.01 -21.45
C THR A 18 -24.12 -7.17 -20.33
N GLN A 19 -24.95 -6.21 -19.90
CA GLN A 19 -25.18 -5.73 -18.54
C GLN A 19 -24.00 -5.12 -17.74
N PRO A 20 -24.16 -3.90 -17.18
CA PRO A 20 -23.23 -3.38 -16.20
C PRO A 20 -23.33 -4.23 -14.94
N ALA A 21 -22.30 -5.05 -14.68
CA ALA A 21 -22.17 -5.70 -13.40
C ALA A 21 -21.90 -4.61 -12.35
N GLU A 22 -22.89 -4.42 -11.48
CA GLU A 22 -22.74 -3.69 -10.23
C GLU A 22 -21.50 -4.23 -9.51
N VAL A 23 -20.47 -3.40 -9.40
CA VAL A 23 -19.27 -3.72 -8.65
C VAL A 23 -19.65 -3.60 -7.17
N GLU A 24 -20.05 -4.74 -6.60
CA GLU A 24 -20.27 -4.89 -5.17
C GLU A 24 -18.98 -4.48 -4.45
N GLN A 25 -19.15 -3.47 -3.60
CA GLN A 25 -18.10 -2.77 -2.87
C GLN A 25 -17.58 -3.65 -1.73
N GLN A 26 -16.72 -4.62 -2.04
CA GLN A 26 -15.88 -5.31 -1.06
C GLN A 26 -14.55 -5.58 -1.77
N GLU A 27 -13.42 -5.06 -1.29
CA GLU A 27 -12.51 -5.86 -0.48
C GLU A 27 -11.52 -4.92 0.24
N GLU A 28 -11.54 -4.94 1.58
CA GLU A 28 -10.60 -4.23 2.45
C GLU A 28 -9.14 -4.68 2.32
N ASN A 29 -8.81 -5.59 1.39
CA ASN A 29 -7.48 -6.20 1.24
C ASN A 29 -7.06 -6.41 -0.23
N ALA A 30 -7.17 -5.38 -1.08
CA ALA A 30 -6.74 -5.45 -2.47
C ALA A 30 -5.56 -4.50 -2.78
N ILE A 31 -4.53 -5.00 -3.48
CA ILE A 31 -3.49 -4.16 -4.10
C ILE A 31 -3.89 -3.91 -5.55
N ALA A 32 -4.30 -2.69 -5.87
CA ALA A 32 -4.65 -2.28 -7.23
C ALA A 32 -3.39 -1.82 -7.99
N GLY A 33 -3.09 -2.48 -9.11
CA GLY A 33 -2.12 -2.02 -10.10
C GLY A 33 -2.83 -1.72 -11.42
N VAL A 34 -2.64 -0.52 -11.98
CA VAL A 34 -3.21 -0.12 -13.27
C VAL A 34 -2.12 -0.20 -14.34
N ILE A 35 -2.33 -1.02 -15.37
CA ILE A 35 -1.53 -1.01 -16.60
C ILE A 35 -2.51 -0.79 -17.76
N GLY A 36 -2.52 0.42 -18.33
CA GLY A 36 -3.45 0.78 -19.41
C GLY A 36 -4.90 0.94 -18.93
N THR A 37 -5.85 0.32 -19.63
CA THR A 37 -7.31 0.35 -19.33
C THR A 37 -7.81 -0.87 -18.55
N VAL A 38 -6.90 -1.75 -18.10
CA VAL A 38 -7.26 -2.98 -17.40
C VAL A 38 -6.94 -2.81 -15.91
N GLN A 39 -7.96 -2.95 -15.07
CA GLN A 39 -7.83 -3.01 -13.63
C GLN A 39 -7.62 -4.47 -13.21
N VAL A 40 -6.43 -4.80 -12.73
CA VAL A 40 -6.15 -6.13 -12.17
C VAL A 40 -6.47 -6.07 -10.68
N ILE A 41 -7.57 -6.72 -10.30
CA ILE A 41 -7.91 -6.99 -8.90
C ILE A 41 -7.39 -8.40 -8.62
N LEU A 42 -6.34 -8.51 -7.81
CA LEU A 42 -5.87 -9.80 -7.32
C LEU A 42 -6.56 -10.07 -5.97
N PRO A 43 -7.60 -10.91 -5.90
CA PRO A 43 -8.14 -11.33 -4.63
C PRO A 43 -7.04 -12.12 -3.89
N LEU A 44 -6.59 -11.58 -2.75
CA LEU A 44 -5.49 -12.16 -1.96
C LEU A 44 -5.90 -13.42 -1.20
N THR A 45 -7.16 -13.84 -1.30
CA THR A 45 -7.71 -15.04 -0.66
C THR A 45 -7.09 -16.30 -1.27
N GLY A 46 -6.02 -16.79 -0.63
CA GLY A 46 -5.45 -18.13 -0.86
C GLY A 46 -4.04 -18.18 -1.46
N VAL A 47 -3.43 -17.06 -1.85
CA VAL A 47 -2.08 -17.03 -2.48
C VAL A 47 -1.05 -16.25 -1.65
N VAL A 48 -1.49 -15.30 -0.81
CA VAL A 48 -0.62 -14.50 0.05
C VAL A 48 -1.09 -14.62 1.49
N ASP A 49 -0.23 -15.16 2.35
CA ASP A 49 -0.45 -15.10 3.80
C ASP A 49 -0.23 -13.66 4.28
N ILE A 50 -1.32 -12.87 4.25
CA ILE A 50 -1.34 -11.47 4.69
C ILE A 50 -0.88 -11.38 6.14
N ALA A 51 -1.23 -12.36 6.99
CA ALA A 51 -0.79 -12.38 8.38
C ALA A 51 0.73 -12.56 8.48
N ALA A 52 1.33 -13.47 7.70
CA ALA A 52 2.78 -13.63 7.64
C ALA A 52 3.49 -12.40 7.02
N PHE A 53 2.89 -11.76 6.02
CA PHE A 53 3.44 -10.55 5.42
C PHE A 53 3.41 -9.36 6.38
N SER A 54 2.26 -9.11 7.02
CA SER A 54 2.10 -8.10 8.07
C SER A 54 3.04 -8.37 9.25
N ALA A 55 3.18 -9.63 9.70
CA ALA A 55 4.14 -9.99 10.74
C ALA A 55 5.61 -9.73 10.32
N LYS A 56 5.97 -9.98 9.06
CA LYS A 56 7.31 -9.68 8.54
C LYS A 56 7.56 -8.18 8.44
N LEU A 57 6.55 -7.40 8.06
CA LEU A 57 6.63 -5.94 8.05
C LEU A 57 6.75 -5.40 9.49
N GLN A 58 5.98 -5.94 10.44
CA GLN A 58 6.07 -5.57 11.85
C GLN A 58 7.49 -5.80 12.40
N ARG A 59 8.09 -6.97 12.14
CA ARG A 59 9.49 -7.23 12.53
C ARG A 59 10.48 -6.23 11.95
N LYS A 60 10.25 -5.72 10.74
CA LYS A 60 11.09 -4.67 10.14
C LYS A 60 10.90 -3.33 10.86
N VAL A 61 9.65 -2.98 11.18
CA VAL A 61 9.32 -1.79 11.98
C VAL A 61 10.01 -1.87 13.34
N ASP A 62 9.89 -2.99 14.06
CA ASP A 62 10.49 -3.18 15.38
C ASP A 62 12.02 -3.01 15.35
N LYS A 63 12.68 -3.50 14.28
CA LYS A 63 14.12 -3.34 14.09
C LYS A 63 14.50 -1.86 13.92
N ILE A 64 13.78 -1.14 13.05
CA ILE A 64 14.02 0.29 12.80
C ILE A 64 13.74 1.11 14.06
N GLU A 65 12.70 0.77 14.82
CA GLU A 65 12.40 1.39 16.12
C GLU A 65 13.53 1.17 17.13
N GLY A 66 14.14 -0.01 17.17
CA GLY A 66 15.32 -0.28 17.99
C GLY A 66 16.52 0.60 17.62
N GLU A 67 16.74 0.83 16.32
CA GLU A 67 17.78 1.72 15.80
C GLU A 67 17.50 3.19 16.18
N ILE A 68 16.26 3.67 15.98
CA ILE A 68 15.80 5.01 16.38
C ILE A 68 16.02 5.22 17.88
N ASN A 69 15.62 4.27 18.72
CA ASN A 69 15.77 4.35 20.16
C ASN A 69 17.24 4.45 20.58
N SER A 70 18.10 3.66 19.93
CA SER A 70 19.54 3.67 20.21
C SER A 70 20.20 5.00 19.83
N LEU A 71 19.87 5.55 18.65
CA LEU A 71 20.39 6.84 18.20
C LEU A 71 19.83 8.01 19.04
N SER A 72 18.55 7.95 19.38
CA SER A 72 17.89 8.94 20.23
C SER A 72 18.44 8.93 21.65
N ALA A 73 18.79 7.76 22.19
CA ALA A 73 19.46 7.66 23.49
C ALA A 73 20.86 8.31 23.46
N ARG A 74 21.61 8.15 22.36
CA ARG A 74 22.90 8.84 22.17
C ARG A 74 22.72 10.35 22.12
N LEU A 75 21.70 10.85 21.42
CA LEU A 75 21.38 12.29 21.37
C LEU A 75 20.88 12.86 22.70
N LYS A 76 20.30 12.05 23.58
CA LYS A 76 19.91 12.47 24.94
C LYS A 76 21.08 12.51 25.92
N ASN A 77 22.19 11.82 25.62
CA ASN A 77 23.34 11.80 26.48
C ASN A 77 24.10 13.15 26.38
N PRO A 78 24.15 13.95 27.46
CA PRO A 78 24.85 15.24 27.43
C PRO A 78 26.35 15.08 27.13
N GLY A 79 26.95 13.93 27.47
CA GLY A 79 28.34 13.65 27.11
C GLY A 79 28.58 13.51 25.61
N PHE A 80 27.58 13.07 24.85
CA PHE A 80 27.66 13.03 23.38
C PHE A 80 27.37 14.41 22.78
N VAL A 81 26.33 15.09 23.24
CA VAL A 81 25.94 16.41 22.73
C VAL A 81 27.00 17.48 23.00
N ASN A 82 27.69 17.42 24.14
CA ASN A 82 28.69 18.42 24.50
C ASN A 82 30.08 18.16 23.90
N ASN A 83 30.41 16.90 23.55
CA ASN A 83 31.74 16.54 23.04
C ASN A 83 31.76 16.21 21.54
N ALA A 84 30.61 15.91 20.93
CA ALA A 84 30.54 15.63 19.50
C ALA A 84 30.53 16.92 18.68
N ALA A 85 31.12 16.88 17.49
CA ALA A 85 31.04 17.97 16.55
C ALA A 85 29.58 18.24 16.14
N PRO A 86 29.19 19.50 15.89
CA PRO A 86 27.82 19.85 15.51
C PRO A 86 27.36 19.11 14.25
N GLU A 87 28.25 18.86 13.29
CA GLU A 87 27.97 18.07 12.08
C GLU A 87 27.57 16.61 12.40
N VAL A 88 28.22 16.00 13.39
CA VAL A 88 27.92 14.62 13.83
C VAL A 88 26.57 14.58 14.54
N ILE A 89 26.27 15.58 15.38
CA ILE A 89 24.98 15.69 16.06
C ILE A 89 23.85 15.86 15.04
N GLN A 90 24.06 16.72 14.03
CA GLN A 90 23.07 16.93 12.98
C GLN A 90 22.88 15.67 12.15
N SER A 91 23.96 15.00 11.72
CA SER A 91 23.87 13.75 10.97
C SER A 91 23.12 12.66 11.76
N VAL A 92 23.35 12.52 13.06
CA VAL A 92 22.60 11.56 13.89
C VAL A 92 21.13 11.95 14.01
N ARG A 93 20.79 13.24 14.10
CA ARG A 93 19.40 13.72 14.08
C ARG A 93 18.71 13.43 12.76
N ASP A 94 19.40 13.68 11.64
CA ASP A 94 18.88 13.43 10.31
C ASP A 94 18.63 11.93 10.09
N ASN A 95 19.57 11.07 10.55
CA ASN A 95 19.41 9.62 10.52
C ASN A 95 18.22 9.14 11.35
N VAL A 96 17.98 9.75 12.52
CA VAL A 96 16.77 9.46 13.33
C VAL A 96 15.51 9.84 12.57
N ALA A 97 15.45 11.04 12.00
CA ALA A 97 14.28 11.51 11.27
C ALA A 97 14.00 10.65 10.02
N GLU A 98 15.03 10.22 9.30
CA GLU A 98 14.88 9.34 8.15
C GLU A 98 14.37 7.95 8.57
N ALA A 99 14.94 7.37 9.63
CA ALA A 99 14.49 6.09 10.16
C ALA A 99 13.03 6.17 10.66
N GLU A 100 12.63 7.27 11.32
CA GLU A 100 11.25 7.51 11.75
C GLU A 100 10.28 7.54 10.57
N LYS A 101 10.64 8.25 9.49
CA LYS A 101 9.84 8.30 8.26
C LYS A 101 9.71 6.93 7.60
N GLN A 102 10.79 6.14 7.58
CA GLN A 102 10.74 4.77 7.06
C GLN A 102 9.83 3.87 7.90
N ALA A 103 9.90 3.98 9.23
CA ALA A 103 9.01 3.25 10.14
C ALA A 103 7.54 3.65 9.91
N GLU A 104 7.26 4.94 9.75
CA GLU A 104 5.91 5.44 9.45
C GLU A 104 5.34 4.85 8.16
N ILE A 105 6.10 4.86 7.06
CA ILE A 105 5.68 4.27 5.78
C ILE A 105 5.38 2.78 5.93
N LEU A 106 6.19 2.04 6.69
CA LEU A 106 5.95 0.62 6.93
C LEU A 106 4.71 0.38 7.81
N ARG A 107 4.48 1.20 8.83
CA ARG A 107 3.27 1.15 9.66
C ARG A 107 2.01 1.46 8.86
N ASP A 108 2.07 2.45 7.95
CA ASP A 108 0.96 2.78 7.05
C ASP A 108 0.66 1.62 6.10
N ARG A 109 1.70 0.95 5.57
CA ARG A 109 1.53 -0.26 4.77
C ARG A 109 0.87 -1.39 5.56
N ILE A 110 1.29 -1.64 6.80
CA ILE A 110 0.66 -2.65 7.67
C ILE A 110 -0.82 -2.31 7.89
N ARG A 111 -1.15 -1.03 8.12
CA ARG A 111 -2.52 -0.58 8.33
C ARG A 111 -3.42 -0.78 7.11
N LYS A 112 -2.87 -0.67 5.90
CA LYS A 112 -3.59 -0.90 4.63
C LYS A 112 -3.78 -2.39 4.29
N LEU A 113 -3.15 -3.28 5.06
CA LEU A 113 -3.17 -4.74 4.88
C LEU A 113 -3.87 -5.44 6.05
N ALA A 114 -4.40 -4.68 7.01
CA ALA A 114 -5.10 -5.15 8.20
C ALA A 114 -6.59 -4.82 8.04
#